data_AF-A0ABD5TZP8-F1
#
_entry.id   AF-A0ABD5TZP8-F1
#
_cell.length_a   1.000
_cell.length_b   1.000
_cell.length_c   1.000
_cell.angle_alpha   90.00
_cell.angle_beta   90.00
_cell.angle_gamma   90.00
#
_symmetry.space_group_name_H-M   'P 1'
#
loop_
_entity.id
_entity.type
_entity.pdbx_description
1 polymer ?
#
loop_
_entity_poly.entity_id
_entity_poly.type
_entity_poly.pdbx_seq_one_letter_code
_entity_poly.pdbx_strand_id
1 'polypeptide(L)'
;MVATRRLVIDVLKPYEPPTLAFTQQVAEADSVAGVNSTLIELDKKVQNLKLTIEGEAIDYDAVEAIVEDLGGTIHSVDQVACGEYIVEDAPTPQD
;
A
#
# COMPACT_ATOMS: atom_id res chain seq x y z
N MET A 1 21.18 -0.63 -7.61
CA MET A 1 20.10 -0.66 -6.61
C MET A 1 18.91 -1.29 -7.29
N VAL A 2 18.24 -2.26 -6.68
CA VAL A 2 17.09 -2.94 -7.30
C VAL A 2 15.84 -2.13 -6.94
N ALA A 3 15.01 -1.81 -7.93
CA ALA A 3 13.82 -1.00 -7.72
C ALA A 3 12.66 -1.83 -7.16
N THR A 4 11.94 -1.28 -6.19
CA THR A 4 10.67 -1.82 -5.71
C THR A 4 9.58 -1.51 -6.73
N ARG A 5 8.89 -2.55 -7.20
CA ARG A 5 7.86 -2.49 -8.25
C ARG A 5 6.45 -2.61 -7.71
N ARG A 6 6.25 -3.46 -6.71
CA ARG A 6 4.97 -3.64 -6.01
C ARG A 6 5.19 -3.67 -4.51
N LEU A 7 4.30 -3.03 -3.79
CA LEU A 7 4.22 -3.06 -2.34
C LEU A 7 2.77 -3.34 -1.93
N VAL A 8 2.55 -4.30 -1.04
CA VAL A 8 1.25 -4.51 -0.39
C VAL A 8 1.43 -4.25 1.10
N ILE A 9 0.66 -3.30 1.63
CA ILE A 9 0.72 -2.88 3.04
C ILE A 9 -0.64 -2.99 3.70
N ASP A 10 -0.62 -3.37 4.98
CA ASP A 10 -1.74 -3.24 5.91
C ASP A 10 -1.66 -1.85 6.56
N VAL A 11 -2.70 -1.05 6.39
CA VAL A 11 -2.79 0.32 6.91
C VAL A 11 -4.01 0.44 7.82
N LEU A 12 -3.76 0.89 9.04
CA LEU A 12 -4.80 1.33 9.95
C LEU A 12 -5.04 2.82 9.75
N LYS A 13 -6.28 3.25 9.49
CA LYS A 13 -6.61 4.68 9.38
C LYS A 13 -7.84 5.08 10.18
N PRO A 14 -7.98 6.36 10.57
CA PRO A 14 -9.24 6.92 11.05
C PRO A 14 -10.35 6.86 9.98
N TYR A 15 -11.60 7.14 10.38
CA TYR A 15 -12.72 7.21 9.42
C TYR A 15 -12.58 8.33 8.40
N GLU A 16 -12.00 9.46 8.80
CA GLU A 16 -11.70 10.59 7.92
C GLU A 16 -10.18 10.70 7.72
N PRO A 17 -9.69 10.82 6.48
CA PRO A 17 -10.46 10.93 5.23
C PRO A 17 -11.13 9.60 4.78
N PRO A 18 -12.18 9.66 3.94
CA PRO A 18 -12.81 8.46 3.38
C PRO A 18 -11.81 7.68 2.52
N THR A 19 -11.99 6.36 2.42
CA THR A 19 -11.08 5.47 1.69
C THR A 19 -10.75 5.97 0.28
N LEU A 20 -11.74 6.48 -0.47
CA LEU A 20 -11.51 7.05 -1.79
C LEU A 20 -10.47 8.18 -1.79
N ALA A 21 -10.63 9.16 -0.90
CA ALA A 21 -9.72 10.31 -0.83
C ALA A 21 -8.34 9.90 -0.30
N PHE A 22 -8.31 8.96 0.66
CA PHE A 22 -7.06 8.38 1.15
C PHE A 22 -6.27 7.73 0.01
N THR A 23 -6.92 6.87 -0.78
CA THR A 23 -6.29 6.16 -1.91
C THR A 23 -5.85 7.12 -3.01
N GLN A 24 -6.64 8.16 -3.30
CA GLN A 24 -6.26 9.19 -4.26
C GLN A 24 -4.97 9.90 -3.85
N GLN A 25 -4.84 10.30 -2.58
CA GLN A 25 -3.62 10.96 -2.10
C GLN A 25 -2.39 10.04 -2.13
N VAL A 26 -2.54 8.76 -1.76
CA VAL A 26 -1.41 7.81 -1.88
C VAL A 26 -1.00 7.62 -3.35
N ALA A 27 -1.95 7.67 -4.28
CA ALA A 27 -1.68 7.58 -5.73
C ALA A 27 -1.04 8.84 -6.32
N GLU A 28 -1.03 9.97 -5.61
CA GLU A 28 -0.39 11.22 -6.06
C GLU A 28 1.13 11.23 -5.81
N ALA A 29 1.67 10.24 -5.08
CA ALA A 29 3.12 10.09 -4.89
C ALA A 29 3.83 9.88 -6.24
N ASP A 30 4.89 10.65 -6.51
CA ASP A 30 5.59 10.66 -7.81
C ASP A 30 6.08 9.26 -8.27
N SER A 31 6.43 8.39 -7.31
CA SER A 31 6.94 7.05 -7.58
C SER A 31 5.86 5.99 -7.82
N VAL A 32 4.58 6.36 -7.71
CA VAL A 32 3.43 5.46 -7.76
C VAL A 32 2.71 5.59 -9.10
N ALA A 33 2.56 4.47 -9.81
CA ALA A 33 1.80 4.40 -11.06
C ALA A 33 0.33 4.02 -10.83
N GLY A 34 0.05 3.30 -9.74
CA GLY A 34 -1.31 2.90 -9.39
C GLY A 34 -1.44 2.39 -7.97
N VAL A 35 -2.63 2.60 -7.39
CA VAL A 35 -2.96 2.12 -6.05
C VAL A 35 -4.33 1.46 -6.08
N ASN A 36 -4.43 0.28 -5.48
CA ASN A 36 -5.68 -0.35 -5.13
C ASN A 36 -5.85 -0.34 -3.60
N SER A 37 -7.04 -0.04 -3.12
CA SER A 37 -7.39 -0.13 -1.71
C SER A 37 -8.54 -1.09 -1.49
N THR A 38 -8.39 -2.00 -0.54
CA THR A 38 -9.44 -2.91 -0.11
C THR A 38 -9.69 -2.71 1.38
N LEU A 39 -10.94 -2.44 1.77
CA LEU A 39 -11.34 -2.41 3.18
C LEU A 39 -11.40 -3.84 3.70
N ILE A 40 -10.54 -4.14 4.68
CA ILE A 40 -10.45 -5.47 5.29
C ILE A 40 -11.39 -5.57 6.48
N GLU A 41 -11.32 -4.59 7.38
CA GLU A 41 -12.12 -4.58 8.59
C GLU A 41 -12.48 -3.15 8.98
N LEU A 42 -13.67 -3.02 9.60
CA LEU A 42 -14.17 -1.78 10.14
C LEU A 42 -14.38 -1.96 11.63
N ASP A 43 -13.59 -1.20 12.40
CA ASP A 43 -13.57 -1.25 13.84
C ASP A 43 -14.26 -0.01 14.43
N LYS A 44 -14.41 0.05 15.76
CA LYS A 44 -15.23 1.12 16.40
C LYS A 44 -14.83 2.55 16.05
N LYS A 45 -13.55 2.80 15.74
CA LYS A 45 -13.01 4.14 15.44
C LYS A 45 -12.00 4.16 14.29
N VAL A 46 -11.61 3.01 13.77
CA VAL A 46 -10.54 2.84 12.80
C VAL A 46 -10.97 1.87 11.71
N GLN A 47 -10.33 1.97 10.56
CA GLN A 47 -10.53 1.09 9.42
C GLN A 47 -9.19 0.45 9.09
N ASN A 48 -9.20 -0.86 8.88
CA ASN A 48 -8.06 -1.59 8.35
C ASN A 48 -8.21 -1.67 6.81
N LEU A 49 -7.22 -1.16 6.09
CA LEU A 49 -7.13 -1.17 4.65
C LEU A 49 -5.92 -1.97 4.20
N LYS A 50 -6.12 -2.83 3.20
CA LYS A 50 -5.02 -3.36 2.40
C LYS A 50 -4.79 -2.44 1.21
N LEU A 51 -3.59 -1.89 1.09
CA LEU A 51 -3.18 -1.11 -0.09
C LEU A 51 -2.21 -1.92 -0.92
N THR A 52 -2.50 -2.05 -2.21
CA THR A 52 -1.59 -2.58 -3.21
C THR A 52 -1.12 -1.43 -4.09
N ILE A 53 0.18 -1.17 -4.07
CA ILE A 53 0.82 -0.05 -4.74
C ILE A 53 1.76 -0.61 -5.80
N GLU A 54 1.69 -0.08 -7.02
CA GLU A 54 2.58 -0.42 -8.12
C GLU A 54 3.25 0.82 -8.70
N GLY A 55 4.51 0.68 -9.11
CA GLY A 55 5.32 1.76 -9.67
C GLY A 55 6.63 1.24 -10.28
N GLU A 56 7.39 2.12 -10.94
CA GLU A 56 8.68 1.72 -11.52
C GLU A 56 9.81 1.69 -10.49
N ALA A 57 9.76 2.58 -9.49
CA ALA A 57 10.73 2.68 -8.42
C ALA A 57 10.06 3.31 -7.19
N ILE A 58 9.21 2.53 -6.52
CA ILE A 58 8.42 2.99 -5.36
C ILE A 58 9.35 3.46 -4.25
N ASP A 59 9.16 4.70 -3.82
CA ASP A 59 9.78 5.25 -2.61
C ASP A 59 8.88 4.94 -1.41
N TYR A 60 9.29 3.96 -0.61
CA TYR A 60 8.53 3.53 0.56
C TYR A 60 8.40 4.65 1.59
N ASP A 61 9.47 5.40 1.82
CA ASP A 61 9.50 6.45 2.85
C ASP A 61 8.53 7.58 2.47
N ALA A 62 8.44 7.91 1.17
CA ALA A 62 7.47 8.87 0.67
C ALA A 62 6.02 8.39 0.82
N VAL A 63 5.75 7.11 0.53
CA VAL A 63 4.43 6.51 0.73
C VAL A 63 4.05 6.48 2.22
N GLU A 64 4.97 6.09 3.09
CA GLU A 64 4.78 6.08 4.54
C GLU A 64 4.45 7.48 5.06
N ALA A 65 5.20 8.50 4.64
CA ALA A 65 4.93 9.88 5.02
C ALA A 65 3.51 10.35 4.65
N ILE A 66 3.04 10.03 3.44
CA ILE A 66 1.67 10.36 3.01
C ILE A 66 0.63 9.63 3.86
N VAL A 67 0.86 8.35 4.15
CA VAL A 67 -0.04 7.56 5.01
C VAL A 67 -0.12 8.17 6.42
N GLU A 68 1.01 8.55 7.00
CA GLU A 68 1.07 9.19 8.33
C GLU A 68 0.42 10.58 8.33
N ASP A 69 0.64 11.40 7.29
CA ASP A 69 0.03 12.74 7.14
C ASP A 69 -1.51 12.67 7.05
N LEU A 70 -2.04 11.58 6.50
CA LEU A 70 -3.47 11.29 6.47
C LEU A 70 -4.02 10.71 7.78
N GLY A 71 -3.18 10.60 8.81
CA GLY A 71 -3.50 10.02 10.11
C GLY A 71 -3.54 8.50 10.13
N GLY A 72 -3.04 7.85 9.07
CA GLY A 72 -2.90 6.41 9.00
C GLY A 72 -1.60 5.90 9.65
N THR A 73 -1.48 4.59 9.78
CA THR A 73 -0.26 3.93 10.25
C THR A 73 -0.11 2.61 9.51
N ILE A 74 1.10 2.35 8.99
CA ILE A 74 1.42 1.06 8.38
C ILE A 74 1.62 0.04 9.50
N HIS A 75 0.83 -1.02 9.49
CA HIS A 75 0.89 -2.10 10.48
C HIS A 75 1.87 -3.20 10.05
N SER A 76 1.84 -3.57 8.77
CA SER A 76 2.75 -4.53 8.17
C SER A 76 2.96 -4.30 6.68
N VAL A 77 4.09 -4.78 6.18
CA VAL A 77 4.34 -4.96 4.75
C VAL A 77 4.06 -6.44 4.43
N ASP A 78 2.94 -6.69 3.76
CA ASP A 78 2.44 -8.04 3.50
C ASP A 78 3.11 -8.67 2.28
N GLN A 79 3.49 -7.87 1.28
CA GLN A 79 4.13 -8.35 0.06
C GLN A 79 5.05 -7.28 -0.53
N VAL A 80 6.17 -7.72 -1.11
CA VAL A 80 7.10 -6.86 -1.84
C VAL A 80 7.55 -7.57 -3.12
N ALA A 81 7.53 -6.86 -4.24
CA ALA A 81 8.17 -7.32 -5.48
C ALA A 81 9.23 -6.30 -5.92
N CYS A 82 10.45 -6.76 -6.13
CA CYS A 82 11.58 -5.95 -6.56
C CYS A 82 12.22 -6.53 -7.82
N GLY A 83 12.69 -5.68 -8.73
CA GLY A 83 13.36 -6.11 -9.95
C GLY A 83 13.02 -5.30 -11.19
N GLU A 84 13.31 -5.89 -12.35
CA GLU A 84 12.95 -5.33 -13.65
C GLU A 84 11.46 -5.53 -13.98
N TYR A 85 10.83 -6.54 -13.38
CA TYR A 85 9.42 -6.88 -13.55
C TYR A 85 8.84 -7.39 -12.22
N ILE A 86 7.51 -7.45 -12.15
CA ILE A 86 6.80 -8.00 -10.98
C ILE A 86 6.75 -9.52 -11.09
N VAL A 87 7.31 -10.20 -10.09
CA VAL A 87 7.18 -11.66 -9.94
C VAL A 87 5.88 -11.93 -9.18
N GLU A 88 4.92 -12.57 -9.85
CA GLU A 88 3.68 -13.02 -9.20
C GLU A 88 3.96 -14.22 -8.29
N ASP A 89 3.22 -14.29 -7.19
CA ASP A 89 3.25 -15.45 -6.30
C ASP A 89 2.73 -16.68 -7.08
N ALA A 90 3.52 -17.74 -7.09
CA ALA A 90 3.21 -18.96 -7.82
C ALA A 90 2.88 -20.06 -6.82
N PRO A 91 1.70 -20.69 -6.89
CA PRO A 91 1.31 -21.73 -5.94
C PRO A 91 2.30 -22.89 -6.04
N THR A 92 2.83 -23.30 -4.90
CA THR A 92 3.69 -24.46 -4.79
C THR A 92 2.88 -25.67 -4.32
N PRO A 93 3.32 -26.92 -4.57
CA PRO A 93 2.66 -28.09 -4.01
C PRO A 93 2.65 -28.17 -2.46
N GLN A 94 3.27 -27.20 -1.79
CA GLN A 94 3.43 -27.12 -0.33
C GLN A 94 2.48 -26.10 0.32
N ASP A 95 1.73 -25.34 -0.48
CA ASP A 95 0.67 -24.42 -0.05
C ASP A 95 -0.69 -25.11 0.18
#